data_AF-A0A084T008-F1
#
_entry.id   AF-A0A084T008-F1
#
_cell.length_a   1.000
_cell.length_b   1.000
_cell.length_c   1.000
_cell.angle_alpha   90.00
_cell.angle_beta   90.00
_cell.angle_gamma   90.00
#
_symmetry.space_group_name_H-M   'P 1'
#
loop_
_entity.id
_entity.type
_entity.pdbx_description
1 polymer ?
#
loop_
_entity_poly.entity_id
_entity_poly.type
_entity_poly.pdbx_seq_one_letter_code
_entity_poly.pdbx_strand_id
1 'polypeptide(L)'
;MRRASASPARLELARAQGLYMRLLYCRQTVAAFSQEPERVLVAHGLGPGWRALLPDTRGEGHRAEMHGRRLRAGDELQGIYAETFYSLLSGAPEAEARWLSADWFSEFLSSEEFFDSRWSLPHPSGVGRGYEGCTRFFFWARRHFRLRERQADAALREALYLDFAAYLDELRRGARPRDYRRFARGLYWRREPGRVRHISVYTPDRQVLHTGGRAALEALRELGLADLDELEP
;
A
#
# COMPACT_ATOMS: atom_id res chain seq x y z
N MET A 1 -28.18 14.00 -5.10
CA MET A 1 -28.29 12.84 -4.19
C MET A 1 -27.80 13.25 -2.81
N ARG A 2 -28.68 13.38 -1.80
CA ARG A 2 -28.28 13.60 -0.41
C ARG A 2 -27.75 12.27 0.15
N ARG A 3 -26.46 12.17 0.48
CA ARG A 3 -25.93 11.04 1.25
C ARG A 3 -26.63 11.06 2.61
N ALA A 4 -27.43 10.04 2.92
CA ALA A 4 -27.95 9.86 4.26
C ALA A 4 -26.76 9.73 5.21
N SER A 5 -26.70 10.58 6.25
CA SER A 5 -25.70 10.46 7.31
C SER A 5 -25.80 9.07 7.93
N ALA A 6 -24.67 8.36 8.06
CA ALA A 6 -24.65 7.05 8.69
C ALA A 6 -25.23 7.14 10.12
N SER A 7 -26.08 6.18 10.49
CA SER A 7 -26.62 6.14 11.85
C SER A 7 -25.48 5.93 12.87
N PRO A 8 -25.62 6.42 14.11
CA PRO A 8 -24.61 6.24 15.15
C PRO A 8 -24.16 4.78 15.32
N ALA A 9 -25.10 3.83 15.27
CA ALA A 9 -24.81 2.40 15.35
C ALA A 9 -23.95 1.87 14.20
N ARG A 10 -24.12 2.39 12.97
CA ARG A 10 -23.28 2.01 11.82
C ARG A 10 -21.86 2.55 11.96
N LEU A 11 -21.72 3.77 12.48
CA LEU A 11 -20.41 4.38 12.74
C LEU A 11 -19.66 3.62 13.83
N GLU A 12 -20.36 3.22 14.90
CA GLU A 12 -19.78 2.42 15.97
C GLU A 12 -19.35 1.03 15.47
N LEU A 13 -20.20 0.34 14.71
CA LEU A 13 -19.83 -0.95 14.10
C LEU A 13 -18.61 -0.83 13.17
N ALA A 14 -18.54 0.22 12.35
CA ALA A 14 -17.39 0.45 11.48
C ALA A 14 -16.09 0.65 12.26
N ARG A 15 -16.14 1.35 13.41
CA ARG A 15 -14.98 1.49 14.32
C ARG A 15 -14.57 0.15 14.93
N ALA A 16 -15.54 -0.66 15.35
CA ALA A 16 -15.28 -1.99 15.91
C ALA A 16 -14.65 -2.92 14.86
N GLN A 17 -15.15 -2.90 13.62
CA GLN A 17 -14.56 -3.63 12.51
C GLN A 17 -13.14 -3.13 12.20
N GLY A 18 -12.92 -1.81 12.19
CA GLY A 18 -11.59 -1.23 12.02
C GLY A 18 -10.60 -1.70 13.08
N LEU A 19 -10.99 -1.68 14.35
CA LEU A 19 -10.15 -2.20 15.45
C LEU A 19 -9.91 -3.70 15.31
N TYR A 20 -10.94 -4.50 15.02
CA TYR A 20 -10.81 -5.94 14.77
C TYR A 20 -9.76 -6.23 13.69
N MET A 21 -9.84 -5.51 12.57
CA MET A 21 -8.87 -5.65 11.49
C MET A 21 -7.46 -5.22 11.90
N ARG A 22 -7.30 -4.15 12.68
CA ARG A 22 -5.99 -3.75 13.22
C ARG A 22 -5.41 -4.83 14.12
N LEU A 23 -6.22 -5.47 14.96
CA LEU A 23 -5.78 -6.58 15.79
C LEU A 23 -5.30 -7.79 14.97
N LEU A 24 -5.71 -7.93 13.70
CA LEU A 24 -5.27 -9.02 12.83
C LEU A 24 -3.96 -8.74 12.06
N TYR A 25 -3.54 -7.49 11.93
CA TYR A 25 -2.39 -7.10 11.08
C TYR A 25 -1.32 -6.29 11.84
N CYS A 26 -1.74 -5.37 12.69
CA CYS A 26 -0.89 -4.38 13.35
C CYS A 26 -0.37 -4.89 14.71
N ARG A 27 0.91 -5.30 14.74
CA ARG A 27 1.59 -5.76 15.98
C ARG A 27 1.55 -4.72 17.10
N GLN A 28 1.67 -3.44 16.75
CA GLN A 28 1.63 -2.33 17.73
C GLN A 28 0.26 -2.24 18.41
N THR A 29 -0.83 -2.36 17.64
CA THR A 29 -2.19 -2.37 18.19
C THR A 29 -2.41 -3.59 19.08
N VAL A 30 -1.91 -4.76 18.68
CA VAL A 30 -1.99 -5.99 19.48
C VAL A 30 -1.23 -5.87 20.79
N ALA A 31 -0.02 -5.32 20.78
CA ALA A 31 0.76 -5.08 21.98
C ALA A 31 0.04 -4.12 22.93
N ALA A 32 -0.44 -2.99 22.41
CA ALA A 32 -1.20 -2.01 23.19
C ALA A 32 -2.50 -2.60 23.75
N PHE A 33 -3.26 -3.35 22.96
CA PHE A 33 -4.53 -3.96 23.39
C PHE A 33 -4.31 -5.05 24.43
N SER A 34 -3.20 -5.78 24.34
CA SER A 34 -2.83 -6.80 25.33
C SER A 34 -2.44 -6.21 26.68
N GLN A 35 -1.94 -4.97 26.72
CA GLN A 35 -1.53 -4.28 27.94
C GLN A 35 -2.67 -3.45 28.53
N GLU A 36 -3.36 -2.65 27.70
CA GLU A 36 -4.36 -1.66 28.11
C GLU A 36 -5.61 -1.70 27.20
N PRO A 37 -6.43 -2.78 27.22
CA PRO A 37 -7.53 -2.95 26.26
C PRO A 37 -8.57 -1.82 26.34
N GLU A 38 -8.92 -1.36 27.54
CA GLU A 38 -9.89 -0.27 27.73
C GLU A 38 -9.41 1.05 27.10
N ARG A 39 -8.11 1.35 27.20
CA ARG A 39 -7.51 2.54 26.61
C ARG A 39 -7.58 2.48 25.09
N VAL A 40 -7.32 1.31 24.50
CA VAL A 40 -7.40 1.12 23.05
C VAL A 40 -8.84 1.24 22.55
N LEU A 41 -9.82 0.68 23.27
CA LEU A 41 -11.25 0.83 22.95
C LEU A 41 -11.67 2.31 22.93
N VAL A 42 -11.31 3.06 23.97
CA VAL A 42 -11.59 4.50 24.05
C VAL A 42 -10.92 5.26 22.90
N ALA A 43 -9.66 4.95 22.57
CA ALA A 43 -8.96 5.57 21.45
C ALA A 43 -9.64 5.32 20.10
N HIS A 44 -10.37 4.22 19.96
CA HIS A 44 -11.16 3.88 18.76
C HIS A 44 -12.63 4.30 18.87
N GLY A 45 -13.02 5.01 19.94
CA GLY A 45 -14.39 5.48 20.15
C GLY A 45 -15.39 4.35 20.37
N LEU A 46 -14.98 3.30 21.08
CA LEU A 46 -15.78 2.12 21.44
C LEU A 46 -15.95 2.03 22.97
N GLY A 47 -17.13 1.57 23.40
CA GLY A 47 -17.40 1.31 24.81
C GLY A 47 -16.81 -0.02 25.31
N PRO A 48 -16.74 -0.23 26.64
CA PRO A 48 -16.15 -1.42 27.26
C PRO A 48 -16.86 -2.73 26.88
N GLY A 49 -18.15 -2.67 26.52
CA GLY A 49 -18.92 -3.84 26.07
C GLY A 49 -18.36 -4.52 24.82
N TRP A 50 -17.57 -3.82 24.00
CA TRP A 50 -16.92 -4.39 22.82
C TRP A 50 -15.78 -5.34 23.15
N ARG A 51 -15.21 -5.26 24.36
CA ARG A 51 -14.08 -6.11 24.75
C ARG A 51 -14.38 -7.60 24.60
N ALA A 52 -15.57 -8.03 24.99
CA ALA A 52 -16.00 -9.43 24.90
C ALA A 52 -16.25 -9.91 23.47
N LEU A 53 -16.34 -8.98 22.50
CA LEU A 53 -16.60 -9.27 21.09
C LEU A 53 -15.35 -9.22 20.22
N LEU A 54 -14.21 -8.76 20.78
CA LEU A 54 -12.92 -8.70 20.11
C LEU A 54 -12.10 -9.98 20.36
N PRO A 55 -11.15 -10.32 19.47
CA PRO A 55 -10.35 -11.53 19.60
C PRO A 55 -9.47 -11.48 20.85
N ASP A 56 -9.26 -12.65 21.47
CA ASP A 56 -8.25 -12.80 22.51
C ASP A 56 -6.86 -12.68 21.90
N THR A 57 -6.19 -11.55 22.17
CA THR A 57 -4.90 -11.23 21.57
C THR A 57 -3.73 -12.09 22.06
N ARG A 58 -3.95 -12.86 23.13
CA ARG A 58 -2.94 -13.74 23.72
C ARG A 58 -3.14 -15.21 23.34
N GLY A 59 -4.25 -15.53 22.68
CA GLY A 59 -4.56 -16.88 22.24
C GLY A 59 -3.70 -17.35 21.06
N GLU A 60 -3.43 -18.65 20.99
CA GLU A 60 -2.71 -19.27 19.87
C GLU A 60 -3.44 -19.09 18.54
N GLY A 61 -4.77 -19.24 18.56
CA GLY A 61 -5.60 -19.06 17.36
C GLY A 61 -5.45 -17.67 16.74
N HIS A 62 -5.42 -16.62 17.56
CA HIS A 62 -5.20 -15.26 17.06
C HIS A 62 -3.79 -15.06 16.50
N ARG A 63 -2.75 -15.57 17.17
CA ARG A 63 -1.37 -15.51 16.67
C ARG A 63 -1.21 -16.20 15.32
N ALA A 64 -1.79 -17.40 15.16
CA ALA A 64 -1.77 -18.15 13.92
C ALA A 64 -2.48 -17.39 12.79
N GLU A 65 -3.66 -16.83 13.08
CA GLU A 65 -4.45 -16.04 12.15
C GLU A 65 -3.71 -14.78 11.69
N MET A 66 -3.08 -14.05 12.62
CA MET A 66 -2.23 -12.91 12.30
C MET A 66 -1.08 -13.30 11.38
N HIS A 67 -0.39 -14.40 11.70
CA HIS A 67 0.75 -14.86 10.92
C HIS A 67 0.32 -15.18 9.48
N GLY A 68 -0.74 -15.98 9.29
CA GLY A 68 -1.25 -16.35 7.97
C GLY A 68 -1.71 -15.15 7.14
N ARG A 69 -2.35 -14.16 7.78
CA ARG A 69 -2.76 -12.92 7.09
C ARG A 69 -1.60 -12.04 6.68
N ARG A 70 -0.62 -11.88 7.56
CA ARG A 70 0.61 -11.14 7.26
C ARG A 70 1.38 -11.82 6.14
N LEU A 71 1.48 -13.16 6.17
CA LEU A 71 2.08 -13.97 5.12
C LEU A 71 1.40 -13.69 3.78
N ARG A 72 0.08 -13.80 3.74
CA ARG A 72 -0.69 -13.58 2.52
C ARG A 72 -0.58 -12.15 1.99
N ALA A 73 -0.58 -11.15 2.86
CA ALA A 73 -0.45 -9.74 2.46
C ALA A 73 0.95 -9.46 1.86
N GLY A 74 2.00 -10.00 2.45
CA GLY A 74 3.34 -9.80 1.91
C GLY A 74 3.62 -10.63 0.66
N ASP A 75 3.06 -11.83 0.51
CA ASP A 75 3.14 -12.60 -0.74
C ASP A 75 2.49 -11.83 -1.90
N GLU A 76 1.32 -11.23 -1.65
CA GLU A 76 0.61 -10.41 -2.64
C GLU A 76 1.44 -9.17 -3.03
N LEU A 77 2.00 -8.47 -2.05
CA LEU A 77 2.86 -7.32 -2.32
C LEU A 77 4.16 -7.74 -3.03
N GLN A 78 4.80 -8.83 -2.62
CA GLN A 78 6.04 -9.31 -3.22
C GLN A 78 5.82 -9.72 -4.68
N GLY A 79 4.68 -10.34 -5.00
CA GLY A 79 4.33 -10.70 -6.37
C GLY A 79 4.17 -9.49 -7.30
N ILE A 80 3.84 -8.31 -6.74
CA ILE A 80 3.66 -7.06 -7.50
C ILE A 80 4.92 -6.19 -7.45
N TYR A 81 5.59 -6.15 -6.30
CA TYR A 81 6.71 -5.27 -5.97
C TYR A 81 8.02 -6.05 -5.82
N ALA A 82 8.30 -6.95 -6.76
CA ALA A 82 9.41 -7.88 -6.68
C ALA A 82 10.77 -7.16 -6.61
N GLU A 83 10.99 -6.16 -7.48
CA GLU A 83 12.24 -5.39 -7.52
C GLU A 83 12.38 -4.51 -6.27
N THR A 84 11.28 -3.97 -5.77
CA THR A 84 11.24 -3.19 -4.53
C THR A 84 11.62 -4.07 -3.34
N PHE A 85 11.05 -5.27 -3.23
CA PHE A 85 11.38 -6.22 -2.16
C PHE A 85 12.83 -6.67 -2.25
N TYR A 86 13.33 -6.95 -3.46
CA TYR A 86 14.74 -7.25 -3.69
C TYR A 86 15.64 -6.12 -3.16
N SER A 87 15.31 -4.87 -3.49
CA SER A 87 16.05 -3.68 -3.05
C SER A 87 16.02 -3.50 -1.52
N LEU A 88 14.83 -3.61 -0.91
CA LEU A 88 14.65 -3.46 0.54
C LEU A 88 15.31 -4.57 1.35
N LEU A 89 15.46 -5.76 0.76
CA LEU A 89 16.09 -6.92 1.41
C LEU A 89 17.59 -7.06 1.04
N SER A 90 18.18 -6.03 0.44
CA SER A 90 19.61 -5.98 0.08
C SER A 90 20.04 -7.13 -0.83
N GLY A 91 19.21 -7.48 -1.81
CA GLY A 91 19.54 -8.44 -2.84
C GLY A 91 19.55 -9.92 -2.41
N ALA A 92 18.97 -10.23 -1.25
CA ALA A 92 18.82 -11.59 -0.75
C ALA A 92 17.34 -12.03 -0.72
N PRO A 93 16.69 -12.18 -1.90
CA PRO A 93 15.28 -12.56 -2.00
C PRO A 93 15.03 -14.05 -1.65
N GLU A 94 16.07 -14.88 -1.63
CA GLU A 94 15.96 -16.35 -1.59
C GLU A 94 15.63 -16.93 -0.21
N ALA A 95 15.66 -16.13 0.86
CA ALA A 95 15.18 -16.57 2.15
C ALA A 95 13.68 -16.22 2.26
N GLU A 96 12.85 -17.25 2.06
CA GLU A 96 11.39 -17.17 2.15
C GLU A 96 10.94 -16.30 3.33
N ALA A 97 10.11 -15.30 3.01
CA ALA A 97 9.42 -14.44 3.97
C ALA A 97 10.28 -13.62 4.95
N ARG A 98 11.54 -13.26 4.63
CA ARG A 98 12.33 -12.29 5.45
C ARG A 98 11.62 -10.96 5.70
N TRP A 99 10.75 -10.54 4.79
CA TRP A 99 9.94 -9.33 4.97
C TRP A 99 8.95 -9.45 6.15
N LEU A 100 8.59 -10.65 6.62
CA LEU A 100 7.69 -10.82 7.78
C LEU A 100 8.27 -10.24 9.07
N SER A 101 9.60 -10.26 9.19
CA SER A 101 10.33 -9.70 10.33
C SER A 101 10.84 -8.28 10.07
N ALA A 102 10.68 -7.74 8.86
CA ALA A 102 11.14 -6.40 8.55
C ALA A 102 10.25 -5.33 9.20
N ASP A 103 10.89 -4.32 9.79
CA ASP A 103 10.19 -3.24 10.49
C ASP A 103 9.29 -2.45 9.54
N TRP A 104 9.78 -2.10 8.35
CA TRP A 104 9.01 -1.39 7.32
C TRP A 104 7.71 -2.11 6.96
N PHE A 105 7.73 -3.45 6.92
CA PHE A 105 6.54 -4.22 6.57
C PHE A 105 5.53 -4.18 7.71
N SER A 106 6.00 -4.29 8.96
CA SER A 106 5.15 -4.14 10.12
C SER A 106 4.56 -2.73 10.23
N GLU A 107 5.32 -1.71 9.86
CA GLU A 107 4.87 -0.32 9.82
C GLU A 107 3.84 -0.08 8.72
N PHE A 108 4.02 -0.65 7.53
CA PHE A 108 3.01 -0.60 6.47
C PHE A 108 1.69 -1.20 6.93
N LEU A 109 1.71 -2.42 7.49
CA LEU A 109 0.52 -3.10 8.01
C LEU A 109 -0.10 -2.43 9.24
N SER A 110 0.56 -1.41 9.79
CA SER A 110 0.07 -0.59 10.90
C SER A 110 -0.36 0.81 10.44
N SER A 111 -0.11 1.17 9.18
CA SER A 111 -0.33 2.50 8.64
C SER A 111 -1.80 2.80 8.35
N GLU A 112 -2.16 4.08 8.40
CA GLU A 112 -3.50 4.52 7.99
C GLU A 112 -3.77 4.22 6.52
N GLU A 113 -2.76 4.24 5.64
CA GLU A 113 -2.93 3.85 4.24
C GLU A 113 -3.45 2.41 4.11
N PHE A 114 -2.93 1.48 4.90
CA PHE A 114 -3.40 0.09 4.90
C PHE A 114 -4.84 -0.05 5.42
N PHE A 115 -5.28 0.84 6.32
CA PHE A 115 -6.62 0.82 6.91
C PHE A 115 -7.56 1.94 6.42
N ASP A 116 -7.22 2.68 5.36
CA ASP A 116 -7.93 3.93 5.00
C ASP A 116 -9.43 3.68 4.80
N SER A 117 -10.21 4.35 5.64
CA SER A 117 -11.69 4.31 5.70
C SER A 117 -12.40 4.81 4.43
N ARG A 118 -11.69 5.51 3.52
CA ARG A 118 -12.21 5.88 2.20
C ARG A 118 -12.30 4.69 1.25
N TRP A 119 -11.69 3.57 1.64
CA TRP A 119 -11.57 2.35 0.87
C TRP A 119 -12.13 1.17 1.65
N SER A 120 -12.22 0.00 1.02
CA SER A 120 -12.69 -1.19 1.73
C SER A 120 -11.67 -1.62 2.80
N LEU A 121 -12.16 -2.00 3.99
CA LEU A 121 -11.31 -2.65 5.00
C LEU A 121 -10.66 -3.89 4.38
N PRO A 122 -9.44 -4.28 4.80
CA PRO A 122 -8.86 -5.55 4.37
C PRO A 122 -9.85 -6.67 4.65
N HIS A 123 -10.05 -7.58 3.70
CA HIS A 123 -11.12 -8.55 3.83
C HIS A 123 -10.92 -9.46 5.04
N PRO A 124 -12.01 -9.83 5.75
CA PRO A 124 -11.93 -10.72 6.90
C PRO A 124 -11.43 -12.14 6.60
N SER A 125 -11.19 -12.57 5.37
CA SER A 125 -10.50 -13.86 5.05
C SER A 125 -9.04 -13.69 4.64
N GLY A 126 -8.48 -12.50 4.86
CA GLY A 126 -7.12 -12.15 4.48
C GLY A 126 -7.05 -11.45 3.13
N VAL A 127 -7.90 -11.84 2.17
CA VAL A 127 -7.95 -11.22 0.84
C VAL A 127 -9.38 -11.17 0.34
N GLY A 128 -9.83 -9.97 0.01
CA GLY A 128 -11.01 -9.71 -0.79
C GLY A 128 -10.50 -8.85 -1.92
N ARG A 129 -10.86 -9.23 -3.15
CA ARG A 129 -10.45 -8.61 -4.43
C ARG A 129 -9.41 -7.49 -4.26
N GLY A 130 -8.15 -7.92 -4.14
CA GLY A 130 -6.94 -7.15 -3.84
C GLY A 130 -6.55 -6.15 -4.93
N TYR A 131 -7.36 -5.10 -5.05
CA TYR A 131 -7.08 -3.97 -5.97
C TYR A 131 -6.57 -2.74 -5.21
N GLU A 132 -6.74 -2.70 -3.88
CA GLU A 132 -6.53 -1.48 -3.10
C GLU A 132 -5.24 -1.53 -2.26
N GLY A 133 -4.87 -2.70 -1.71
CA GLY A 133 -3.67 -2.84 -0.86
C GLY A 133 -2.37 -2.48 -1.59
N CYS A 134 -2.25 -2.91 -2.84
CA CYS A 134 -1.02 -2.76 -3.62
C CYS A 134 -0.79 -1.31 -4.03
N THR A 135 -1.82 -0.59 -4.49
CA THR A 135 -1.74 0.84 -4.76
C THR A 135 -1.45 1.65 -3.49
N ARG A 136 -2.05 1.29 -2.35
CA ARG A 136 -1.77 1.92 -1.05
C ARG A 136 -0.31 1.74 -0.64
N PHE A 137 0.28 0.56 -0.90
CA PHE A 137 1.69 0.31 -0.64
C PHE A 137 2.61 1.26 -1.41
N PHE A 138 2.33 1.52 -2.70
CA PHE A 138 3.12 2.50 -3.47
C PHE A 138 3.15 3.86 -2.80
N PHE A 139 1.98 4.40 -2.43
CA PHE A 139 1.89 5.72 -1.81
C PHE A 139 2.52 5.77 -0.43
N TRP A 140 2.28 4.73 0.38
CA TRP A 140 2.91 4.58 1.68
C TRP A 140 4.44 4.50 1.55
N ALA A 141 4.97 3.61 0.71
CA ALA A 141 6.41 3.40 0.54
C ALA A 141 7.09 4.67 0.00
N ARG A 142 6.47 5.33 -0.98
CA ARG A 142 6.94 6.62 -1.52
C ARG A 142 7.08 7.69 -0.42
N ARG A 143 6.16 7.73 0.55
CA ARG A 143 6.18 8.65 1.68
C ARG A 143 7.17 8.20 2.77
N HIS A 144 7.08 6.94 3.17
CA HIS A 144 7.84 6.33 4.26
C HIS A 144 9.35 6.37 3.99
N PHE A 145 9.78 5.96 2.79
CA PHE A 145 11.19 6.00 2.36
C PHE A 145 11.60 7.35 1.76
N ARG A 146 10.77 8.39 1.88
CA ARG A 146 11.06 9.76 1.41
C ARG A 146 11.48 9.83 -0.06
N LEU A 147 10.86 9.01 -0.90
CA LEU A 147 11.30 8.83 -2.29
C LEU A 147 11.03 10.04 -3.18
N ARG A 148 10.30 11.06 -2.71
CA ARG A 148 10.10 12.35 -3.41
C ARG A 148 11.17 13.40 -3.05
N GLU A 149 12.06 13.11 -2.11
CA GLU A 149 13.09 14.04 -1.66
C GLU A 149 14.36 13.96 -2.51
N ARG A 150 15.13 15.05 -2.58
CA ARG A 150 16.37 15.10 -3.38
C ARG A 150 17.41 14.05 -2.97
N GLN A 151 17.35 13.57 -1.73
CA GLN A 151 18.27 12.58 -1.15
C GLN A 151 17.69 11.15 -1.19
N ALA A 152 16.59 10.93 -1.92
CA ALA A 152 16.01 9.61 -2.06
C ALA A 152 17.02 8.60 -2.60
N ASP A 153 16.94 7.36 -2.11
CA ASP A 153 17.62 6.23 -2.73
C ASP A 153 17.08 6.05 -4.16
N ALA A 154 17.92 6.33 -5.14
CA ALA A 154 17.56 6.29 -6.56
C ALA A 154 17.25 4.86 -7.03
N ALA A 155 17.89 3.84 -6.47
CA ALA A 155 17.66 2.45 -6.83
C ALA A 155 16.31 1.97 -6.28
N LEU A 156 16.04 2.22 -5.00
CA LEU A 156 14.76 1.89 -4.39
C LEU A 156 13.59 2.65 -5.04
N ARG A 157 13.83 3.93 -5.40
CA ARG A 157 12.85 4.73 -6.14
C ARG A 157 12.57 4.13 -7.52
N GLU A 158 13.59 3.79 -8.29
CA GLU A 158 13.40 3.19 -9.61
C GLU A 158 12.64 1.87 -9.51
N ALA A 159 13.01 1.01 -8.56
CA ALA A 159 12.35 -0.28 -8.31
C ALA A 159 10.85 -0.09 -7.99
N LEU A 160 10.52 0.77 -7.03
CA LEU A 160 9.13 1.03 -6.64
C LEU A 160 8.27 1.56 -7.79
N TYR A 161 8.82 2.49 -8.57
CA TYR A 161 8.07 3.11 -9.67
C TYR A 161 7.92 2.17 -10.85
N LEU A 162 8.93 1.35 -11.14
CA LEU A 162 8.87 0.34 -12.20
C LEU A 162 7.84 -0.75 -11.87
N ASP A 163 7.90 -1.32 -10.67
CA ASP A 163 6.94 -2.31 -10.19
C ASP A 163 5.50 -1.75 -10.26
N PHE A 164 5.29 -0.52 -9.79
CA PHE A 164 3.98 0.11 -9.84
C PHE A 164 3.52 0.40 -11.27
N ALA A 165 4.43 0.80 -12.17
CA ALA A 165 4.11 1.01 -13.57
C ALA A 165 3.64 -0.27 -14.26
N ALA A 166 4.36 -1.38 -14.01
CA ALA A 166 3.97 -2.70 -14.51
C ALA A 166 2.60 -3.12 -13.96
N TYR A 167 2.36 -2.95 -12.66
CA TYR A 167 1.07 -3.23 -12.02
C TYR A 167 -0.08 -2.43 -12.65
N LEU A 168 0.11 -1.13 -12.89
CA LEU A 168 -0.91 -0.29 -13.54
C LEU A 168 -1.19 -0.73 -14.99
N ASP A 169 -0.18 -1.18 -15.74
CA ASP A 169 -0.37 -1.74 -17.09
C ASP A 169 -1.19 -3.05 -17.05
N GLU A 170 -0.93 -3.92 -16.08
CA GLU A 170 -1.70 -5.15 -15.88
C GLU A 170 -3.16 -4.86 -15.55
N LEU A 171 -3.42 -3.94 -14.61
CA LEU A 171 -4.78 -3.53 -14.25
C LEU A 171 -5.53 -2.93 -15.45
N ARG A 172 -4.83 -2.14 -16.27
CA ARG A 172 -5.37 -1.57 -17.50
C ARG A 172 -5.79 -2.66 -18.51
N ARG A 173 -5.01 -3.73 -18.64
CA ARG A 173 -5.30 -4.85 -19.56
C ARG A 173 -6.36 -5.82 -18.99
N GLY A 174 -6.56 -5.81 -17.67
CA GLY A 174 -7.47 -6.70 -16.95
C GLY A 174 -8.94 -6.24 -16.89
N ALA A 175 -9.63 -6.62 -15.81
CA ALA A 175 -11.09 -6.58 -15.69
C ALA A 175 -11.73 -5.19 -15.48
N ARG A 176 -10.93 -4.13 -15.28
CA ARG A 176 -11.42 -2.75 -15.06
C ARG A 176 -10.71 -1.72 -15.94
N PRO A 177 -10.68 -1.89 -17.27
CA PRO A 177 -9.87 -1.07 -18.15
C PRO A 177 -10.30 0.40 -18.16
N ARG A 178 -11.55 0.73 -17.79
CA ARG A 178 -12.10 2.10 -17.84
C ARG A 178 -11.41 3.07 -16.88
N ASP A 179 -11.19 2.66 -15.63
CA ASP A 179 -10.61 3.53 -14.59
C ASP A 179 -9.10 3.77 -14.83
N TYR A 180 -8.45 2.87 -15.57
CA TYR A 180 -7.02 2.88 -15.86
C TYR A 180 -6.70 3.36 -17.29
N ARG A 181 -7.68 3.85 -18.05
CA ARG A 181 -7.47 4.38 -19.43
C ARG A 181 -6.45 5.51 -19.48
N ARG A 182 -6.36 6.31 -18.42
CA ARG A 182 -5.40 7.42 -18.33
C ARG A 182 -3.93 6.96 -18.44
N PHE A 183 -3.66 5.69 -18.21
CA PHE A 183 -2.32 5.10 -18.31
C PHE A 183 -2.05 4.43 -19.67
N ALA A 184 -3.01 4.44 -20.60
CA ALA A 184 -2.91 3.70 -21.86
C ALA A 184 -1.81 4.19 -22.80
N ARG A 185 -1.35 5.44 -22.63
CA ARG A 185 -0.29 6.01 -23.46
C ARG A 185 1.12 5.78 -22.90
N GLY A 186 1.22 5.18 -21.73
CA GLY A 186 2.47 4.99 -20.99
C GLY A 186 2.52 5.85 -19.73
N LEU A 187 3.58 5.60 -18.96
CA LEU A 187 3.84 6.19 -17.66
C LEU A 187 5.26 6.76 -17.66
N TYR A 188 5.50 7.80 -16.89
CA TYR A 188 6.86 8.30 -16.69
C TYR A 188 7.07 8.81 -15.26
N TRP A 189 8.33 8.89 -14.86
CA TRP A 189 8.76 9.46 -13.59
C TRP A 189 10.18 10.00 -13.68
N ARG A 190 10.52 10.93 -12.78
CA ARG A 190 11.88 11.46 -12.68
C ARG A 190 12.72 10.49 -11.86
N ARG A 191 13.87 10.02 -12.36
CA ARG A 191 14.77 9.13 -11.58
C ARG A 191 15.31 9.83 -10.34
N GLU A 192 15.60 11.12 -10.47
CA GLU A 192 16.02 12.01 -9.38
C GLU A 192 14.95 13.07 -9.10
N PRO A 193 14.36 13.12 -7.89
CA PRO A 193 13.33 14.09 -7.57
C PRO A 193 13.77 15.55 -7.78
N GLY A 194 12.95 16.31 -8.49
CA GLY A 194 13.21 17.73 -8.80
C GLY A 194 14.25 17.97 -9.90
N ARG A 195 14.75 16.92 -10.58
CA ARG A 195 15.64 17.05 -11.73
C ARG A 195 14.98 16.49 -12.98
N VAL A 196 15.00 17.27 -14.06
CA VAL A 196 14.46 16.86 -15.36
C VAL A 196 15.48 16.15 -16.24
N ARG A 197 16.72 15.96 -15.77
CA ARG A 197 17.82 15.37 -16.57
C ARG A 197 17.67 13.87 -16.80
N HIS A 198 16.98 13.18 -15.90
CA HIS A 198 16.86 11.73 -15.92
C HIS A 198 15.40 11.35 -15.70
N ILE A 199 14.72 10.98 -16.79
CA ILE A 199 13.31 10.59 -16.81
C ILE A 199 13.25 9.15 -17.31
N SER A 200 12.61 8.29 -16.54
CA SER A 200 12.28 6.93 -16.96
C SER A 200 10.86 6.93 -17.55
N VAL A 201 10.68 6.19 -18.64
CA VAL A 201 9.42 6.07 -19.37
C VAL A 201 9.08 4.60 -19.52
N TYR A 202 7.91 4.20 -19.05
CA TYR A 202 7.34 2.87 -19.24
C TYR A 202 6.33 2.93 -20.39
N THR A 203 6.65 2.27 -21.50
CA THR A 203 5.83 2.31 -22.72
C THR A 203 4.69 1.29 -22.68
N PRO A 204 3.62 1.46 -23.49
CA PRO A 204 2.56 0.46 -23.63
C PRO A 204 3.06 -0.93 -24.07
N ASP A 205 4.21 -0.97 -24.75
CA ASP A 205 4.88 -2.20 -25.20
C ASP A 205 5.80 -2.80 -24.12
N ARG A 206 5.70 -2.32 -22.87
CA ARG A 206 6.45 -2.80 -21.70
C ARG A 206 7.96 -2.62 -21.82
N GLN A 207 8.39 -1.55 -22.48
CA GLN A 207 9.79 -1.15 -22.54
C GLN A 207 10.04 -0.02 -21.54
N VAL A 208 11.22 -0.05 -20.93
CA VAL A 208 11.73 1.06 -20.12
C VAL A 208 12.71 1.85 -20.97
N LEU A 209 12.38 3.11 -21.25
CA LEU A 209 13.24 4.04 -21.96
C LEU A 209 13.73 5.12 -21.00
N HIS A 210 14.93 5.66 -21.28
CA HIS A 210 15.49 6.76 -20.52
C HIS A 210 15.67 7.98 -21.42
N THR A 211 15.16 9.12 -20.96
CA THR A 211 15.26 10.41 -21.64
C THR A 211 15.56 11.52 -20.63
N GLY A 212 15.73 12.76 -21.09
CA GLY A 212 16.08 13.87 -20.23
C GLY A 212 15.94 15.25 -20.88
N GLY A 213 15.85 16.26 -20.02
CA GLY A 213 15.70 17.65 -20.40
C GLY A 213 14.25 18.13 -20.39
N ARG A 214 14.09 19.45 -20.42
CA ARG A 214 12.78 20.11 -20.37
C ARG A 214 11.94 19.80 -21.62
N ALA A 215 12.53 19.82 -22.80
CA ALA A 215 11.85 19.50 -24.06
C ALA A 215 11.32 18.06 -24.07
N ALA A 216 12.08 17.10 -23.54
CA ALA A 216 11.61 15.72 -23.41
C ALA A 216 10.41 15.63 -22.45
N LEU A 217 10.46 16.31 -21.29
CA LEU A 217 9.35 16.34 -20.35
C LEU A 217 8.08 16.95 -20.97
N GLU A 218 8.22 18.05 -21.72
CA GLU A 218 7.12 18.71 -22.43
C GLU A 218 6.52 17.77 -23.48
N ALA A 219 7.36 17.09 -24.28
CA ALA A 219 6.91 16.10 -25.26
C ALA A 219 6.16 14.92 -24.62
N LEU A 220 6.63 14.37 -23.49
CA LEU A 220 5.93 13.30 -22.77
C LEU A 220 4.54 13.72 -22.29
N ARG A 221 4.40 14.98 -21.84
CA ARG A 221 3.11 15.57 -21.43
C ARG A 221 2.18 15.77 -22.62
N GLU A 222 2.69 16.27 -23.75
CA GLU A 222 1.91 16.44 -24.99
C GLU A 222 1.45 15.10 -25.57
N LEU A 223 2.28 14.06 -25.47
CA LEU A 223 1.91 12.69 -25.83
C LEU A 223 0.82 12.13 -24.90
N GLY A 224 0.62 12.73 -23.72
CA GLY A 224 -0.41 12.35 -22.76
C GLY A 224 -0.03 11.15 -21.91
N LEU A 225 1.27 10.94 -21.65
CA LEU A 225 1.72 9.96 -20.66
C LEU A 225 1.41 10.46 -19.25
N ALA A 226 1.15 9.54 -18.31
CA ALA A 226 0.89 9.92 -16.92
C ALA A 226 2.19 10.05 -16.10
N ASP A 227 2.31 11.15 -15.36
CA ASP A 227 3.42 11.38 -14.42
C ASP A 227 3.14 10.65 -13.10
N LEU A 228 3.92 9.62 -12.77
CA LEU A 228 3.79 8.92 -11.49
C LEU A 228 4.20 9.79 -10.29
N ASP A 229 4.98 10.87 -10.50
CA ASP A 229 5.33 11.82 -9.44
C ASP A 229 4.16 12.71 -9.01
N GLU A 230 3.22 12.93 -9.93
CA GLU A 230 2.04 13.77 -9.74
C GLU A 230 0.81 12.94 -9.32
N LEU A 231 0.90 11.61 -9.29
CA LEU A 231 -0.16 10.76 -8.75
C LEU A 231 -0.30 10.97 -7.24
N GLU A 232 -1.55 11.11 -6.81
CA GLU A 232 -1.98 11.16 -5.41
C GLU A 232 -2.99 10.01 -5.15
N PRO A 233 -3.16 9.57 -3.87
CA PRO A 233 -4.07 8.49 -3.50
C PRO A 233 -5.52 8.66 -3.95
#